data_AF-A0A7Y5A7M3-F1
#
_entry.id   AF-A0A7Y5A7M3-F1
#
_cell.length_a   1.000
_cell.length_b   1.000
_cell.length_c   1.000
_cell.angle_alpha   90.00
_cell.angle_beta   90.00
_cell.angle_gamma   90.00
#
_symmetry.space_group_name_H-M   'P 1'
#
loop_
_entity.id
_entity.type
_entity.pdbx_description
1 polymer ?
#
loop_
_entity_poly.entity_id
_entity_poly.type
_entity_poly.pdbx_seq_one_letter_code
_entity_poly.pdbx_strand_id
1 'polypeptide(L)'
;MLTKKNIFRITCILILGYLFLPIVFKNLFWPFMSSWFYIYGWIALLLFFYPRILISRPALYIYFFYSLYLLLILFDVYYIEIEEIHGLLKYVFISTTMLQYFYISKDYHGLNKVIRIALIFFVITTITSIIGMQKFPMAARDLAGALQRDSQTQIVILYEKLGIASYDFFYGIAFSLPIFVSLLKVKYSGKYIKIIIIFLIVLSFYGILKSQYTTPLVFAMLLSFFAYWTPQNIPKAISLYVLVALIFIISYNYITEIMFSLSHSINAEVLSSRLYDIADFMRYGLGGESKDVDVRLNRIPLQIENFLNSPIIGGSETTGHVFWIDTLARFGFLGLLPWILLLSDQIKRNLQNIYYSDRIYYILSILMVISVGFIRNLFGAGMTMFVFFVIPSLALVREELFKTSKE
;
A
#
# COMPACT_ATOMS: atom_id res chain seq x y z
N MET A 1 -33.03 -14.22 -7.04
CA MET A 1 -32.41 -15.32 -6.27
C MET A 1 -30.93 -15.00 -6.05
N LEU A 2 -30.44 -14.99 -4.80
CA LEU A 2 -29.01 -14.76 -4.50
C LEU A 2 -28.20 -16.00 -4.89
N THR A 3 -27.38 -15.90 -5.94
CA THR A 3 -26.45 -16.97 -6.32
C THR A 3 -25.22 -16.96 -5.40
N LYS A 4 -24.54 -18.11 -5.24
CA LYS A 4 -23.27 -18.20 -4.48
C LYS A 4 -22.27 -17.11 -4.91
N LYS A 5 -22.10 -16.92 -6.22
CA LYS A 5 -21.21 -15.88 -6.77
C LYS A 5 -21.62 -14.47 -6.32
N ASN A 6 -22.92 -14.16 -6.32
CA ASN A 6 -23.40 -12.85 -5.88
C ASN A 6 -23.17 -12.60 -4.39
N ILE A 7 -23.31 -13.63 -3.54
CA ILE A 7 -23.01 -13.51 -2.10
C ILE A 7 -21.55 -13.11 -1.89
N PHE A 8 -20.61 -13.83 -2.50
CA PHE A 8 -19.18 -13.50 -2.39
C PHE A 8 -18.84 -12.11 -2.90
N ARG A 9 -19.40 -11.71 -4.05
CA ARG A 9 -19.20 -10.34 -4.60
C ARG A 9 -19.71 -9.28 -3.62
N ILE A 10 -20.90 -9.46 -3.04
CA ILE A 10 -21.48 -8.54 -2.06
C ILE A 10 -20.60 -8.48 -0.81
N THR A 11 -20.15 -9.62 -0.28
CA THR A 11 -19.27 -9.63 0.90
C THR A 11 -17.93 -8.94 0.63
N CYS A 12 -17.33 -9.14 -0.55
CA CYS A 12 -16.14 -8.38 -0.95
C CYS A 12 -16.42 -6.87 -0.96
N ILE A 13 -17.56 -6.44 -1.54
CA ILE A 13 -17.95 -5.03 -1.54
C ILE A 13 -18.14 -4.50 -0.12
N LEU A 14 -18.74 -5.28 0.79
CA LEU A 14 -18.93 -4.88 2.18
C LEU A 14 -17.60 -4.74 2.93
N ILE A 15 -16.66 -5.67 2.72
CA ILE A 15 -15.30 -5.59 3.29
C ILE A 15 -14.57 -4.34 2.77
N LEU A 16 -14.62 -4.10 1.46
CA LEU A 16 -14.01 -2.92 0.86
C LEU A 16 -14.71 -1.64 1.32
N GLY A 17 -16.02 -1.67 1.52
CA GLY A 17 -16.78 -0.55 2.08
C GLY A 17 -16.37 -0.24 3.51
N TYR A 18 -16.20 -1.27 4.35
CA TYR A 18 -15.70 -1.10 5.72
C TYR A 18 -14.32 -0.42 5.75
N LEU A 19 -13.40 -0.84 4.87
CA LEU A 19 -12.04 -0.31 4.82
C LEU A 19 -11.91 1.04 4.12
N PHE A 20 -12.70 1.25 3.06
CA PHE A 20 -12.51 2.36 2.13
C PHE A 20 -13.67 3.33 2.09
N LEU A 21 -14.71 3.16 2.92
CA LEU A 21 -15.83 4.08 3.07
C LEU A 21 -16.15 4.31 4.57
N PRO A 22 -15.20 4.83 5.35
CA PRO A 22 -15.36 4.98 6.80
C PRO A 22 -16.55 5.87 7.17
N ILE A 23 -16.87 6.89 6.36
CA ILE A 23 -18.02 7.79 6.58
C ILE A 23 -19.36 7.04 6.70
N VAL A 24 -19.50 5.89 6.03
CA VAL A 24 -20.70 5.06 6.16
C VAL A 24 -20.50 4.05 7.27
N PHE A 25 -19.46 3.22 7.17
CA PHE A 25 -19.33 2.02 7.99
C PHE A 25 -19.00 2.29 9.45
N LYS A 26 -18.30 3.39 9.76
CA LYS A 26 -17.99 3.80 11.14
C LYS A 26 -19.15 4.49 11.85
N ASN A 27 -20.20 4.83 11.11
CA ASN A 27 -21.45 5.39 11.63
C ASN A 27 -22.59 4.35 11.75
N LEU A 28 -22.35 3.09 11.37
CA LEU A 28 -23.31 2.02 11.57
C LEU A 28 -23.38 1.60 13.05
N PHE A 29 -24.47 0.92 13.42
CA PHE A 29 -24.62 0.33 14.76
C PHE A 29 -23.87 -1.00 14.87
N TRP A 30 -23.59 -1.43 16.10
CA TRP A 30 -23.01 -2.76 16.36
C TRP A 30 -23.99 -3.86 15.91
N PRO A 31 -23.56 -4.92 15.19
CA PRO A 31 -22.18 -5.34 14.94
C PRO A 31 -21.54 -4.77 13.66
N PHE A 32 -22.28 -4.06 12.83
CA PHE A 32 -21.85 -3.60 11.50
C PHE A 32 -20.71 -2.57 11.51
N MET A 33 -20.48 -1.89 12.63
CA MET A 33 -19.30 -1.01 12.78
C MET A 33 -17.99 -1.75 13.04
N SER A 34 -18.04 -3.06 13.35
CA SER A 34 -16.86 -3.85 13.73
C SER A 34 -16.23 -4.57 12.53
N SER A 35 -14.90 -4.51 12.40
CA SER A 35 -14.16 -5.29 11.39
C SER A 35 -14.41 -6.79 11.51
N TRP A 36 -14.57 -7.29 12.74
CA TRP A 36 -14.79 -8.71 13.02
C TRP A 36 -16.03 -9.28 12.37
N PHE A 37 -17.11 -8.49 12.27
CA PHE A 37 -18.34 -8.91 11.60
C PHE A 37 -18.06 -9.34 10.15
N TYR A 38 -17.30 -8.52 9.42
CA TYR A 38 -16.95 -8.78 8.02
C TYR A 38 -15.94 -9.92 7.86
N ILE A 39 -14.94 -9.98 8.77
CA ILE A 39 -13.91 -11.03 8.76
C ILE A 39 -14.54 -12.40 9.02
N TYR A 40 -15.31 -12.55 10.09
CA TYR A 40 -15.96 -13.82 10.41
C TYR A 40 -17.02 -14.21 9.38
N GLY A 41 -17.75 -13.23 8.85
CA GLY A 41 -18.67 -13.46 7.73
C GLY A 41 -17.95 -14.04 6.50
N TRP A 42 -16.78 -13.50 6.14
CA TRP A 42 -15.97 -14.02 5.04
C TRP A 42 -15.45 -15.43 5.31
N ILE A 43 -14.89 -15.69 6.50
CA ILE A 43 -14.39 -17.01 6.89
C ILE A 43 -15.51 -18.05 6.84
N ALA A 44 -16.69 -17.73 7.39
CA ALA A 44 -17.84 -18.62 7.37
C ALA A 44 -18.25 -18.96 5.92
N LEU A 45 -18.33 -17.97 5.03
CA LEU A 45 -18.63 -18.21 3.61
C LEU A 45 -17.59 -19.12 2.96
N LEU A 46 -16.30 -18.92 3.24
CA LEU A 46 -15.25 -19.79 2.72
C LEU A 46 -15.40 -21.23 3.23
N LEU A 47 -15.62 -21.42 4.53
CA LEU A 47 -15.81 -22.75 5.13
C LEU A 47 -16.96 -23.52 4.47
N PHE A 48 -18.12 -22.88 4.29
CA PHE A 48 -19.31 -23.55 3.77
C PHE A 48 -19.31 -23.72 2.24
N PHE A 49 -18.72 -22.79 1.48
CA PHE A 49 -18.86 -22.78 0.02
C PHE A 49 -17.57 -23.02 -0.76
N TYR A 50 -16.41 -22.63 -0.23
CA TYR A 50 -15.11 -22.75 -0.91
C TYR A 50 -13.96 -23.11 0.05
N PRO A 51 -14.03 -24.24 0.79
CA PRO A 51 -13.01 -24.61 1.78
C PRO A 51 -11.63 -24.80 1.15
N ARG A 52 -11.56 -25.11 -0.15
CA ARG A 52 -10.30 -25.19 -0.93
C ARG A 52 -9.47 -23.90 -0.91
N ILE A 53 -10.09 -22.74 -0.68
CA ILE A 53 -9.37 -21.46 -0.54
C ILE A 53 -8.58 -21.43 0.78
N LEU A 54 -9.12 -22.00 1.86
CA LEU A 54 -8.49 -22.03 3.18
C LEU A 54 -7.24 -22.92 3.20
N ILE A 55 -7.19 -23.94 2.34
CA ILE A 55 -6.02 -24.82 2.16
C ILE A 55 -5.17 -24.42 0.94
N SER A 56 -5.39 -23.25 0.38
CA SER A 56 -4.59 -22.76 -0.75
C SER A 56 -3.17 -22.40 -0.30
N ARG A 57 -2.18 -22.49 -1.19
CA ARG A 57 -0.78 -22.11 -0.91
C ARG A 57 -0.62 -20.78 -0.15
N PRO A 58 -1.26 -19.66 -0.52
CA PRO A 58 -1.11 -18.42 0.23
C PRO A 58 -1.69 -18.51 1.64
N ALA A 59 -2.84 -19.19 1.82
CA ALA A 59 -3.39 -19.41 3.15
C ALA A 59 -2.45 -20.26 4.02
N LEU A 60 -1.85 -21.31 3.45
CA LEU A 60 -0.85 -22.14 4.13
C LEU A 60 0.39 -21.34 4.54
N TYR A 61 0.87 -20.40 3.72
CA TYR A 61 1.97 -19.51 4.11
C TYR A 61 1.58 -18.58 5.26
N ILE A 62 0.34 -18.11 5.31
CA ILE A 62 -0.15 -17.29 6.43
C ILE A 62 -0.26 -18.13 7.71
N TYR A 63 -0.72 -19.38 7.62
CA TYR A 63 -0.74 -20.29 8.76
C TYR A 63 0.67 -20.63 9.23
N PHE A 64 1.59 -20.85 8.31
CA PHE A 64 3.01 -21.02 8.62
C PHE A 64 3.59 -19.79 9.32
N PHE A 65 3.30 -18.58 8.80
CA PHE A 65 3.68 -17.32 9.42
C PHE A 65 3.16 -17.26 10.86
N TYR A 66 1.85 -17.41 11.05
CA TYR A 66 1.21 -17.34 12.36
C TYR A 66 1.80 -18.38 13.33
N SER A 67 1.98 -19.62 12.88
CA SER A 67 2.53 -20.71 13.69
C SER A 67 3.99 -20.47 14.07
N LEU A 68 4.80 -19.97 13.13
CA LEU A 68 6.20 -19.64 13.37
C LEU A 68 6.33 -18.59 14.47
N TYR A 69 5.56 -17.51 14.40
CA TYR A 69 5.60 -16.45 15.41
C TYR A 69 5.05 -16.92 16.76
N LEU A 70 3.99 -17.73 16.77
CA LEU A 70 3.50 -18.33 18.01
C LEU A 70 4.54 -19.23 18.68
N LEU A 71 5.27 -20.05 17.91
CA LEU A 71 6.35 -20.88 18.45
C LEU A 71 7.47 -20.00 19.03
N LEU A 72 7.85 -18.93 18.33
CA LEU A 72 8.90 -18.02 18.80
C LEU A 72 8.50 -17.26 20.06
N ILE A 73 7.20 -16.93 20.23
CA ILE A 73 6.68 -16.40 21.49
C ILE A 73 6.69 -17.47 22.58
N LEU A 74 6.22 -18.70 22.29
CA LEU A 74 6.14 -19.78 23.28
C LEU A 74 7.51 -20.20 23.83
N PHE A 75 8.56 -20.07 23.03
CA PHE A 75 9.94 -20.34 23.43
C PHE A 75 10.68 -19.11 23.98
N ASP A 76 9.96 -18.03 24.30
CA ASP A 76 10.52 -16.76 24.82
C ASP A 76 11.63 -16.16 23.93
N VAL A 77 11.60 -16.47 22.63
CA VAL A 77 12.51 -15.88 21.64
C VAL A 77 12.05 -14.45 21.33
N TYR A 78 10.73 -14.23 21.23
CA TYR A 78 10.13 -12.93 20.95
C TYR A 78 9.13 -12.49 22.01
N TYR A 79 9.30 -11.24 22.47
CA TYR A 79 8.30 -10.53 23.27
C TYR A 79 7.40 -9.72 22.35
N ILE A 80 6.37 -10.37 21.80
CA ILE A 80 5.36 -9.75 20.93
C ILE A 80 3.98 -10.08 21.47
N GLU A 81 3.10 -9.10 21.53
CA GLU A 81 1.69 -9.35 21.84
C GLU A 81 1.01 -10.11 20.70
N ILE A 82 0.26 -11.16 21.04
CA ILE A 82 -0.51 -11.94 20.05
C ILE A 82 -1.43 -11.02 19.22
N GLU A 83 -1.92 -9.93 19.82
CA GLU A 83 -2.74 -8.93 19.14
C GLU A 83 -2.00 -8.22 18.00
N GLU A 84 -0.70 -7.96 18.13
CA GLU A 84 0.12 -7.33 17.07
C GLU A 84 0.22 -8.24 15.84
N ILE A 85 0.52 -9.53 16.04
CA ILE A 85 0.59 -10.53 14.96
C ILE A 85 -0.79 -10.72 14.33
N HIS A 86 -1.82 -10.82 15.16
CA HIS A 86 -3.19 -10.94 14.69
C HIS A 86 -3.60 -9.72 13.85
N GLY A 87 -3.27 -8.51 14.31
CA GLY A 87 -3.51 -7.24 13.63
C GLY A 87 -2.87 -7.19 12.25
N LEU A 88 -1.63 -7.67 12.14
CA LEU A 88 -0.86 -7.73 10.90
C LEU A 88 -1.44 -8.75 9.91
N LEU A 89 -1.63 -9.99 10.36
CA LEU A 89 -1.94 -11.11 9.46
C LEU A 89 -3.42 -11.20 9.08
N LYS A 90 -4.35 -10.66 9.86
CA LYS A 90 -5.79 -10.74 9.54
C LYS A 90 -6.12 -10.10 8.20
N TYR A 91 -5.55 -8.93 7.90
CA TYR A 91 -5.83 -8.25 6.64
C TYR A 91 -5.07 -8.87 5.47
N VAL A 92 -3.90 -9.46 5.71
CA VAL A 92 -3.19 -10.27 4.70
C VAL A 92 -4.03 -11.49 4.34
N PHE A 93 -4.60 -12.18 5.34
CA PHE A 93 -5.49 -13.31 5.12
C PHE A 93 -6.73 -12.95 4.32
N ILE A 94 -7.46 -11.90 4.73
CA ILE A 94 -8.68 -11.51 4.02
C ILE A 94 -8.39 -11.09 2.58
N SER A 95 -7.41 -10.21 2.36
CA SER A 95 -7.10 -9.70 1.03
C SER A 95 -6.59 -10.79 0.07
N THR A 96 -5.72 -11.69 0.54
CA THR A 96 -5.22 -12.81 -0.27
C THR A 96 -6.31 -13.83 -0.59
N THR A 97 -7.15 -14.20 0.39
CA THR A 97 -8.24 -15.16 0.16
C THR A 97 -9.36 -14.59 -0.70
N MET A 98 -9.63 -13.29 -0.61
CA MET A 98 -10.53 -12.58 -1.53
C MET A 98 -10.05 -12.68 -2.98
N LEU A 99 -8.76 -12.44 -3.25
CA LEU A 99 -8.22 -12.58 -4.60
C LEU A 99 -8.25 -14.05 -5.06
N GLN A 100 -7.89 -14.98 -4.16
CA GLN A 100 -7.90 -16.41 -4.43
C GLN A 100 -9.30 -16.93 -4.78
N TYR A 101 -10.36 -16.39 -4.17
CA TYR A 101 -11.73 -16.69 -4.55
C TYR A 101 -11.97 -16.41 -6.04
N PHE A 102 -11.56 -15.25 -6.55
CA PHE A 102 -11.76 -14.90 -7.96
C PHE A 102 -10.93 -15.79 -8.90
N TYR A 103 -9.73 -16.19 -8.49
CA TYR A 103 -8.92 -17.15 -9.25
C TYR A 103 -9.52 -18.54 -9.34
N ILE A 104 -10.08 -19.06 -8.25
CA ILE A 104 -10.68 -20.40 -8.21
C ILE A 104 -12.05 -20.42 -8.87
N SER A 105 -12.89 -19.42 -8.58
CA SER A 105 -14.25 -19.33 -9.16
C SER A 105 -14.27 -18.87 -10.62
N LYS A 106 -13.12 -18.39 -11.14
CA LYS A 106 -12.95 -17.78 -12.47
C LYS A 106 -13.94 -16.64 -12.72
N ASP A 107 -14.30 -15.90 -11.68
CA ASP A 107 -15.32 -14.86 -11.71
C ASP A 107 -14.74 -13.46 -11.98
N TYR A 108 -13.99 -13.29 -13.06
CA TYR A 108 -13.32 -12.02 -13.39
C TYR A 108 -14.32 -10.89 -13.71
N HIS A 109 -15.48 -11.22 -14.29
CA HIS A 109 -16.56 -10.26 -14.47
C HIS A 109 -17.12 -9.76 -13.12
N GLY A 110 -17.26 -10.66 -12.14
CA GLY A 110 -17.58 -10.29 -10.77
C GLY A 110 -16.50 -9.41 -10.14
N LEU A 111 -15.22 -9.75 -10.34
CA LEU A 111 -14.09 -8.96 -9.85
C LEU A 111 -14.12 -7.53 -10.41
N ASN A 112 -14.39 -7.38 -11.70
CA ASN A 112 -14.52 -6.08 -12.36
C ASN A 112 -15.61 -5.21 -11.69
N LYS A 113 -16.78 -5.80 -11.40
CA LYS A 113 -17.86 -5.11 -10.65
C LYS A 113 -17.42 -4.67 -9.26
N VAL A 114 -16.76 -5.57 -8.52
CA VAL A 114 -16.25 -5.27 -7.16
C VAL A 114 -15.25 -4.11 -7.20
N ILE A 115 -14.31 -4.13 -8.15
CA ILE A 115 -13.29 -3.09 -8.27
C ILE A 115 -13.88 -1.75 -8.72
N ARG A 116 -14.84 -1.73 -9.65
CA ARG A 116 -15.55 -0.48 -10.02
C ARG A 116 -16.22 0.16 -8.80
N ILE A 117 -16.86 -0.63 -7.95
CA ILE A 117 -17.49 -0.14 -6.73
C ILE A 117 -16.43 0.32 -5.71
N ALA A 118 -15.32 -0.40 -5.58
CA ALA A 118 -14.21 0.02 -4.72
C ALA A 118 -13.62 1.37 -5.15
N LEU A 119 -13.50 1.64 -6.45
CA LEU A 119 -13.08 2.95 -6.98
C LEU A 119 -14.07 4.06 -6.61
N ILE A 120 -15.37 3.78 -6.55
CA ILE A 120 -16.37 4.75 -6.07
C ILE A 120 -16.13 5.04 -4.58
N PHE A 121 -15.88 4.02 -3.76
CA PHE A 121 -15.54 4.21 -2.35
C PHE A 121 -14.28 5.07 -2.20
N PHE A 122 -13.25 4.83 -3.01
CA PHE A 122 -12.04 5.66 -3.02
C PHE A 122 -12.33 7.13 -3.32
N VAL A 123 -13.14 7.40 -4.35
CA VAL A 123 -13.49 8.77 -4.73
C VAL A 123 -14.23 9.46 -3.59
N ILE A 124 -15.25 8.81 -3.01
CA ILE A 124 -16.03 9.38 -1.89
C ILE A 124 -15.12 9.65 -0.69
N THR A 125 -14.28 8.68 -0.31
CA THR A 125 -13.40 8.80 0.85
C THR A 125 -12.30 9.84 0.64
N THR A 126 -11.76 9.95 -0.57
CA THR A 126 -10.79 11.01 -0.88
C THR A 126 -11.43 12.39 -0.79
N ILE A 127 -12.64 12.58 -1.33
CA ILE A 127 -13.38 13.86 -1.26
C ILE A 127 -13.72 14.21 0.20
N THR A 128 -14.29 13.27 0.96
CA THR A 128 -14.65 13.49 2.37
C THR A 128 -13.42 13.77 3.23
N SER A 129 -12.29 13.09 2.96
CA SER A 129 -11.01 13.39 3.61
C SER A 129 -10.51 14.79 3.27
N ILE A 130 -10.57 15.22 2.01
CA ILE A 130 -10.18 16.59 1.61
C ILE A 130 -11.01 17.63 2.37
N ILE A 131 -12.33 17.45 2.42
CA ILE A 131 -13.25 18.34 3.14
C ILE A 131 -12.94 18.32 4.65
N GLY A 132 -12.71 17.14 5.22
CA GLY A 132 -12.35 16.98 6.63
C GLY A 132 -11.03 17.67 6.98
N MET A 133 -10.02 17.54 6.12
CA MET A 133 -8.71 18.17 6.28
C MET A 133 -8.72 19.69 6.04
N GLN A 134 -9.76 20.25 5.43
CA GLN A 134 -9.94 21.71 5.42
C GLN A 134 -10.33 22.24 6.81
N LYS A 135 -11.12 21.47 7.55
CA LYS A 135 -11.54 21.82 8.93
C LYS A 135 -10.48 21.43 9.96
N PHE A 136 -9.82 20.29 9.76
CA PHE A 136 -8.80 19.73 10.64
C PHE A 136 -7.53 19.41 9.84
N PRO A 137 -6.66 20.40 9.56
CA PRO A 137 -5.51 20.23 8.67
C PRO A 137 -4.55 19.10 9.04
N MET A 138 -4.47 18.76 10.33
CA MET A 138 -3.60 17.71 10.84
C MET A 138 -4.29 16.34 10.97
N ALA A 139 -5.60 16.23 10.72
CA ALA A 139 -6.38 15.04 11.05
C ALA A 139 -5.83 13.73 10.48
N ALA A 140 -5.36 13.72 9.22
CA ALA A 140 -4.74 12.52 8.65
C ALA A 140 -3.45 12.14 9.41
N ARG A 141 -2.60 13.12 9.74
CA ARG A 141 -1.37 12.89 10.49
C ARG A 141 -1.64 12.49 11.94
N ASP A 142 -2.66 13.08 12.55
CA ASP A 142 -3.09 12.77 13.90
C ASP A 142 -3.67 11.35 13.95
N LEU A 143 -4.45 10.92 12.94
CA LEU A 143 -4.86 9.52 12.81
C LEU A 143 -3.67 8.56 12.77
N ALA A 144 -2.59 8.93 12.09
CA ALA A 144 -1.38 8.12 12.02
C ALA A 144 -0.62 8.06 13.36
N GLY A 145 -0.58 9.17 14.10
CA GLY A 145 0.16 9.29 15.37
C GLY A 145 -0.64 8.91 16.63
N ALA A 146 -1.97 9.02 16.60
CA ALA A 146 -2.88 8.67 17.69
C ALA A 146 -3.06 7.15 17.81
N LEU A 147 -2.88 6.39 16.72
CA LEU A 147 -2.76 4.93 16.78
C LEU A 147 -1.51 4.45 17.55
N GLN A 148 -0.59 5.36 17.87
CA GLN A 148 0.62 5.07 18.67
C GLN A 148 0.50 5.55 20.13
N ARG A 149 -0.61 6.19 20.52
CA ARG A 149 -0.82 6.75 21.87
C ARG A 149 -2.23 6.45 22.36
N ASP A 150 -2.35 5.54 23.34
CA ASP A 150 -3.62 5.07 23.91
C ASP A 150 -4.54 6.19 24.46
N SER A 151 -4.02 7.38 24.71
CA SER A 151 -4.77 8.50 25.29
C SER A 151 -5.67 9.28 24.32
N GLN A 152 -5.71 8.94 23.01
CA GLN A 152 -6.41 9.74 21.98
C GLN A 152 -7.49 9.00 21.18
N THR A 153 -7.98 7.85 21.66
CA THR A 153 -8.96 7.00 20.94
C THR A 153 -10.22 7.76 20.49
N GLN A 154 -10.69 8.76 21.25
CA GLN A 154 -11.89 9.53 20.91
C GLN A 154 -11.70 10.40 19.66
N ILE A 155 -10.52 11.00 19.47
CA ILE A 155 -10.20 11.81 18.29
C ILE A 155 -10.13 10.94 17.04
N VAL A 156 -9.56 9.73 17.17
CA VAL A 156 -9.51 8.75 16.08
C VAL A 156 -10.92 8.38 15.62
N ILE A 157 -11.79 8.03 16.55
CA ILE A 157 -13.19 7.69 16.25
C ILE A 157 -13.91 8.86 15.59
N LEU A 158 -13.69 10.09 16.07
CA LEU A 158 -14.29 11.29 15.48
C LEU A 158 -13.87 11.46 14.02
N TYR A 159 -12.57 11.42 13.72
CA TYR A 159 -12.05 11.61 12.36
C TYR A 159 -12.50 10.50 11.41
N GLU A 160 -12.49 9.25 11.85
CA GLU A 160 -13.00 8.14 11.05
C GLU A 160 -14.50 8.31 10.74
N LYS A 161 -15.32 8.72 11.72
CA LYS A 161 -16.75 9.00 11.52
C LYS A 161 -17.02 10.17 10.58
N LEU A 162 -16.12 11.16 10.54
CA LEU A 162 -16.15 12.26 9.56
C LEU A 162 -15.73 11.82 8.15
N GLY A 163 -15.30 10.57 7.97
CA GLY A 163 -14.84 10.06 6.68
C GLY A 163 -13.39 10.39 6.36
N ILE A 164 -12.60 10.85 7.33
CA ILE A 164 -11.19 11.16 7.11
C ILE A 164 -10.41 9.85 7.08
N ALA A 165 -9.75 9.58 5.97
CA ALA A 165 -8.95 8.40 5.77
C ALA A 165 -7.62 8.48 6.51
N SER A 166 -7.11 7.33 6.92
CA SER A 166 -5.86 7.20 7.66
C SER A 166 -4.65 7.12 6.72
N TYR A 167 -3.45 7.08 7.32
CA TYR A 167 -2.17 6.89 6.66
C TYR A 167 -2.16 5.76 5.62
N ASP A 168 -2.71 4.60 6.00
CA ASP A 168 -2.67 3.38 5.18
C ASP A 168 -3.45 3.51 3.86
N PHE A 169 -4.54 4.30 3.85
CA PHE A 169 -5.35 4.58 2.67
C PHE A 169 -4.59 5.41 1.63
N PHE A 170 -3.96 6.51 2.05
CA PHE A 170 -3.25 7.40 1.12
C PHE A 170 -1.99 6.75 0.53
N TYR A 171 -1.30 5.91 1.30
CA TYR A 171 -0.22 5.07 0.74
C TYR A 171 -0.75 4.03 -0.24
N GLY A 172 -1.89 3.40 0.07
CA GLY A 172 -2.54 2.45 -0.84
C GLY A 172 -2.96 3.08 -2.18
N ILE A 173 -3.50 4.31 -2.14
CA ILE A 173 -3.76 5.11 -3.36
C ILE A 173 -2.45 5.36 -4.11
N ALA A 174 -1.40 5.79 -3.41
CA ALA A 174 -0.11 6.06 -4.02
C ALA A 174 0.46 4.82 -4.74
N PHE A 175 0.37 3.65 -4.12
CA PHE A 175 0.77 2.37 -4.72
C PHE A 175 -0.06 1.99 -5.96
N SER A 176 -1.29 2.47 -6.06
CA SER A 176 -2.22 2.17 -7.17
C SER A 176 -2.05 3.10 -8.37
N LEU A 177 -1.40 4.26 -8.20
CA LEU A 177 -1.25 5.27 -9.25
C LEU A 177 -0.55 4.80 -10.53
N PRO A 178 0.51 3.95 -10.49
CA PRO A 178 1.09 3.39 -11.72
C PRO A 178 0.05 2.67 -12.59
N ILE A 179 -0.89 1.94 -11.96
CA ILE A 179 -1.99 1.29 -12.67
C ILE A 179 -3.01 2.32 -13.15
N PHE A 180 -3.39 3.32 -12.35
CA PHE A 180 -4.31 4.38 -12.80
C PHE A 180 -3.79 5.12 -14.03
N VAL A 181 -2.50 5.48 -14.04
CA VAL A 181 -1.86 6.10 -15.20
C VAL A 181 -1.85 5.17 -16.39
N SER A 182 -1.61 3.87 -16.18
CA SER A 182 -1.66 2.89 -17.27
C SER A 182 -3.05 2.81 -17.92
N LEU A 183 -4.14 3.12 -17.21
CA LEU A 183 -5.49 3.14 -17.77
C LEU A 183 -5.63 4.20 -18.87
N LEU A 184 -4.85 5.28 -18.86
CA LEU A 184 -4.85 6.29 -19.93
C LEU A 184 -4.36 5.74 -21.28
N LYS A 185 -3.60 4.65 -21.26
CA LYS A 185 -3.05 3.97 -22.44
C LYS A 185 -4.02 2.97 -23.09
N VAL A 186 -5.13 2.66 -22.44
CA VAL A 186 -6.14 1.74 -22.97
C VAL A 186 -7.01 2.49 -23.99
N LYS A 187 -7.38 1.79 -25.08
CA LYS A 187 -8.34 2.31 -26.05
C LYS A 187 -9.76 2.09 -25.52
N TYR A 188 -10.50 3.17 -25.32
CA TYR A 188 -11.90 3.14 -24.90
C TYR A 188 -12.81 3.63 -26.01
N SER A 189 -14.03 3.09 -26.09
CA SER A 189 -15.07 3.56 -27.00
C SER A 189 -15.69 4.89 -26.55
N GLY A 190 -15.75 5.15 -25.25
CA GLY A 190 -16.34 6.36 -24.67
C GLY A 190 -15.34 7.48 -24.44
N LYS A 191 -15.58 8.66 -25.02
CA LYS A 191 -14.73 9.87 -24.85
C LYS A 191 -14.61 10.33 -23.38
N TYR A 192 -15.65 10.11 -22.58
CA TYR A 192 -15.70 10.55 -21.17
C TYR A 192 -14.89 9.66 -20.21
N ILE A 193 -14.55 8.42 -20.61
CA ILE A 193 -13.83 7.49 -19.73
C ILE A 193 -12.43 8.05 -19.40
N LYS A 194 -11.74 8.61 -20.38
CA LYS A 194 -10.43 9.25 -20.16
C LYS A 194 -10.51 10.42 -19.18
N ILE A 195 -11.59 11.22 -19.24
CA ILE A 195 -11.84 12.32 -18.31
C ILE A 195 -12.02 11.80 -16.89
N ILE A 196 -12.78 10.71 -16.71
CA ILE A 196 -12.97 10.07 -15.40
C ILE A 196 -11.64 9.55 -14.84
N ILE A 197 -10.78 8.95 -15.68
CA ILE A 197 -9.47 8.46 -15.25
C ILE A 197 -8.54 9.64 -14.87
N ILE A 198 -8.51 10.70 -15.66
CA ILE A 198 -7.75 11.92 -15.35
C ILE A 198 -8.25 12.51 -14.02
N PHE A 199 -9.56 12.62 -13.84
CA PHE A 199 -10.16 13.07 -12.60
C PHE A 199 -9.72 12.21 -11.41
N LEU A 200 -9.76 10.88 -11.54
CA LEU A 200 -9.30 9.96 -10.49
C LEU A 200 -7.82 10.17 -10.13
N ILE A 201 -6.95 10.34 -11.13
CA ILE A 201 -5.52 10.59 -10.92
C ILE A 201 -5.30 11.93 -10.21
N VAL A 202 -5.93 13.00 -10.69
CA VAL A 202 -5.83 14.34 -10.11
C VAL A 202 -6.37 14.36 -8.68
N LEU A 203 -7.52 13.74 -8.44
CA LEU A 203 -8.12 13.62 -7.12
C LEU A 203 -7.20 12.86 -6.16
N SER A 204 -6.57 11.77 -6.62
CA SER A 204 -5.61 10.98 -5.85
C SER A 204 -4.40 11.81 -5.45
N PHE A 205 -3.77 12.53 -6.39
CA PHE A 205 -2.64 13.41 -6.09
C PHE A 205 -3.04 14.53 -5.14
N TYR A 206 -4.20 15.16 -5.35
CA TYR A 206 -4.67 16.24 -4.48
C TYR A 206 -5.00 15.75 -3.07
N GLY A 207 -5.59 14.55 -2.93
CA GLY A 207 -5.81 13.90 -1.65
C GLY A 207 -4.51 13.62 -0.89
N ILE A 208 -3.50 13.04 -1.56
CA ILE A 208 -2.19 12.80 -0.96
C ILE A 208 -1.52 14.12 -0.55
N LEU A 209 -1.57 15.15 -1.41
CA LEU A 209 -1.05 16.48 -1.09
C LEU A 209 -1.72 17.04 0.18
N LYS A 210 -3.05 16.97 0.27
CA LYS A 210 -3.80 17.47 1.44
C LYS A 210 -3.55 16.66 2.71
N SER A 211 -3.23 15.37 2.59
CA SER A 211 -2.81 14.54 3.73
C SER A 211 -1.43 14.88 4.31
N GLN A 212 -0.67 15.75 3.63
CA GLN A 212 0.68 16.17 4.03
C GLN A 212 1.69 15.01 4.19
N TYR A 213 1.47 13.88 3.51
CA TYR A 213 2.42 12.79 3.47
C TYR A 213 3.37 12.94 2.28
N THR A 214 4.58 13.42 2.56
CA THR A 214 5.59 13.70 1.52
C THR A 214 6.11 12.43 0.83
N THR A 215 6.40 11.37 1.58
CA THR A 215 6.93 10.10 1.02
C THR A 215 6.01 9.50 -0.06
N PRO A 216 4.71 9.23 0.20
CA PRO A 216 3.83 8.64 -0.81
C PRO A 216 3.60 9.60 -1.98
N LEU A 217 3.63 10.93 -1.76
CA LEU A 217 3.54 11.91 -2.85
C LEU A 217 4.72 11.81 -3.82
N VAL A 218 5.95 11.79 -3.31
CA VAL A 218 7.16 11.70 -4.14
C VAL A 218 7.17 10.39 -4.94
N PHE A 219 6.93 9.26 -4.28
CA PHE A 219 6.87 7.96 -4.97
C PHE A 219 5.72 7.90 -5.98
N ALA A 220 4.55 8.45 -5.65
CA ALA A 220 3.42 8.56 -6.55
C ALA A 220 3.78 9.35 -7.82
N MET A 221 4.45 10.50 -7.68
CA MET A 221 4.87 11.33 -8.82
C MET A 221 5.89 10.59 -9.69
N LEU A 222 6.96 10.06 -9.09
CA LEU A 222 8.02 9.36 -9.81
C LEU A 222 7.49 8.13 -10.56
N LEU A 223 6.75 7.25 -9.88
CA LEU A 223 6.30 6.00 -10.50
C LEU A 223 5.11 6.20 -11.43
N SER A 224 4.30 7.25 -11.25
CA SER A 224 3.32 7.68 -12.25
C SER A 224 4.00 8.18 -13.51
N PHE A 225 5.05 8.99 -13.38
CA PHE A 225 5.86 9.44 -14.51
C PHE A 225 6.45 8.24 -15.26
N PHE A 226 7.10 7.32 -14.55
CA PHE A 226 7.60 6.09 -15.17
C PHE A 226 6.46 5.30 -15.82
N ALA A 227 5.34 5.07 -15.15
CA ALA A 227 4.20 4.33 -15.73
C ALA A 227 3.70 4.97 -17.04
N TYR A 228 3.68 6.31 -17.14
CA TYR A 228 3.26 7.02 -18.35
C TYR A 228 4.26 6.83 -19.50
N TRP A 229 5.56 6.92 -19.25
CA TRP A 229 6.59 6.81 -20.30
C TRP A 229 7.01 5.37 -20.62
N THR A 230 6.71 4.44 -19.72
CA THR A 230 7.15 3.04 -19.86
C THR A 230 6.47 2.36 -21.03
N PRO A 231 7.25 1.81 -21.99
CA PRO A 231 6.70 0.98 -23.05
C PRO A 231 6.13 -0.31 -22.47
N GLN A 232 5.07 -0.84 -23.08
CA GLN A 232 4.45 -2.10 -22.64
C GLN A 232 5.37 -3.33 -22.83
N ASN A 233 6.42 -3.19 -23.66
CA ASN A 233 7.42 -4.22 -23.86
C ASN A 233 8.46 -4.18 -22.72
N ILE A 234 8.53 -5.26 -21.93
CA ILE A 234 9.38 -5.34 -20.73
C ILE A 234 10.88 -5.08 -21.03
N PRO A 235 11.52 -5.72 -22.04
CA PRO A 235 12.90 -5.39 -22.38
C PRO A 235 13.13 -3.89 -22.66
N LYS A 236 12.23 -3.25 -23.42
CA LYS A 236 12.31 -1.80 -23.70
C LYS A 236 12.08 -0.95 -22.44
N ALA A 237 11.25 -1.41 -21.51
CA ALA A 237 11.03 -0.74 -20.23
C ALA A 237 12.29 -0.80 -19.36
N ILE A 238 12.91 -1.98 -19.27
CA ILE A 238 14.17 -2.18 -18.55
C ILE A 238 15.27 -1.30 -19.15
N SER A 239 15.41 -1.27 -20.48
CA SER A 239 16.42 -0.41 -21.13
C SER A 239 16.20 1.08 -20.82
N LEU A 240 14.93 1.54 -20.78
CA LEU A 240 14.61 2.92 -20.40
C LEU A 240 15.03 3.21 -18.96
N TYR A 241 14.77 2.30 -18.02
CA TYR A 241 15.16 2.50 -16.61
C TYR A 241 16.66 2.47 -16.41
N VAL A 242 17.38 1.57 -17.10
CA VAL A 242 18.84 1.54 -17.10
C VAL A 242 19.39 2.86 -17.64
N LEU A 243 18.84 3.37 -18.74
CA LEU A 243 19.24 4.66 -19.30
C LEU A 243 19.02 5.82 -18.32
N VAL A 244 17.83 5.90 -17.70
CA VAL A 244 17.52 6.95 -16.71
C VAL A 244 18.44 6.84 -15.49
N ALA A 245 18.71 5.63 -15.01
CA ALA A 245 19.64 5.41 -13.90
C ALA A 245 21.07 5.84 -14.26
N LEU A 246 21.55 5.52 -15.47
CA LEU A 246 22.86 5.96 -15.96
C LEU A 246 22.94 7.49 -16.07
N ILE A 247 21.91 8.14 -16.62
CA ILE A 247 21.85 9.61 -16.68
C ILE A 247 21.92 10.19 -15.27
N PHE A 248 21.15 9.65 -14.31
CA PHE A 248 21.17 10.11 -12.92
C PHE A 248 22.55 9.95 -12.28
N ILE A 249 23.22 8.81 -12.46
CA ILE A 249 24.56 8.54 -11.93
C ILE A 249 25.58 9.51 -12.53
N ILE A 250 25.56 9.71 -13.85
CA ILE A 250 26.49 10.61 -14.56
C ILE A 250 26.25 12.08 -14.14
N SER A 251 24.99 12.46 -13.94
CA SER A 251 24.61 13.83 -13.56
C SER A 251 24.55 14.07 -12.06
N TYR A 252 24.96 13.11 -11.22
CA TYR A 252 24.77 13.15 -9.77
C TYR A 252 25.30 14.44 -9.12
N ASN A 253 26.53 14.83 -9.45
CA ASN A 253 27.16 16.03 -8.92
C ASN A 253 26.42 17.30 -9.35
N TYR A 254 26.05 17.40 -10.62
CA TYR A 254 25.29 18.55 -11.16
C TYR A 254 23.90 18.68 -10.53
N ILE A 255 23.19 17.55 -10.34
CA ILE A 255 21.89 17.54 -9.68
C ILE A 255 22.03 18.06 -8.25
N THR A 256 23.07 17.61 -7.53
CA THR A 256 23.36 18.04 -6.15
C THR A 256 23.59 19.56 -6.08
N GLU A 257 24.40 20.12 -6.98
CA GLU A 257 24.66 21.57 -7.04
C GLU A 257 23.42 22.38 -7.39
N ILE A 258 22.59 21.91 -8.33
CA ILE A 258 21.32 22.54 -8.67
C ILE A 258 20.40 22.56 -7.45
N MET A 259 20.30 21.45 -6.69
CA MET A 259 19.46 21.39 -5.51
C MET A 259 19.94 22.36 -4.41
N PHE A 260 21.26 22.49 -4.20
CA PHE A 260 21.83 23.51 -3.33
C PHE A 260 21.52 24.94 -3.80
N SER A 261 21.66 25.22 -5.09
CA SER A 261 21.37 26.56 -5.64
C SER A 261 19.88 26.92 -5.49
N LEU A 262 19.00 25.95 -5.78
CA LEU A 262 17.55 26.12 -5.63
C LEU A 262 17.15 26.30 -4.17
N SER A 263 17.78 25.58 -3.23
CA SER A 263 17.45 25.73 -1.80
C SER A 263 17.68 27.16 -1.31
N HIS A 264 18.74 27.83 -1.77
CA HIS A 264 19.06 29.21 -1.41
C HIS A 264 18.23 30.25 -2.17
N SER A 265 17.70 29.89 -3.36
CA SER A 265 16.97 30.81 -4.24
C SER A 265 15.45 30.82 -3.99
N ILE A 266 14.91 29.84 -3.26
CA ILE A 266 13.47 29.67 -3.05
C ILE A 266 13.01 30.35 -1.76
N ASN A 267 12.11 31.34 -1.89
CA ASN A 267 11.45 32.03 -0.78
C ASN A 267 10.28 31.22 -0.18
N ALA A 268 10.52 29.95 0.11
CA ALA A 268 9.56 29.08 0.78
C ALA A 268 10.31 28.20 1.78
N GLU A 269 10.27 28.58 3.06
CA GLU A 269 11.09 28.04 4.13
C GLU A 269 11.09 26.50 4.18
N VAL A 270 9.91 25.88 4.14
CA VAL A 270 9.78 24.42 4.19
C VAL A 270 10.39 23.76 2.95
N LEU A 271 10.21 24.33 1.76
CA LEU A 271 10.71 23.76 0.51
C LEU A 271 12.22 23.96 0.38
N SER A 272 12.71 25.15 0.75
CA SER A 272 14.12 25.50 0.84
C SER A 272 14.86 24.54 1.78
N SER A 273 14.37 24.36 3.01
CA SER A 273 14.94 23.42 3.97
C SER A 273 14.98 21.98 3.43
N ARG A 274 13.91 21.51 2.79
CA ARG A 274 13.86 20.15 2.23
C ARG A 274 14.83 19.94 1.07
N LEU A 275 14.99 20.94 0.20
CA LEU A 275 15.93 20.88 -0.92
C LEU A 275 17.38 20.91 -0.42
N TYR A 276 17.65 21.75 0.59
CA TYR A 276 18.95 21.80 1.26
C TYR A 276 19.28 20.45 1.89
N ASP A 277 18.37 19.86 2.67
CA ASP A 277 18.58 18.56 3.31
C ASP A 277 18.88 17.44 2.30
N ILE A 278 18.20 17.43 1.16
CA ILE A 278 18.44 16.43 0.09
C ILE A 278 19.81 16.68 -0.55
N ALA A 279 20.15 17.92 -0.87
CA ALA A 279 21.39 18.28 -1.52
C ALA A 279 22.60 17.98 -0.61
N ASP A 280 22.48 18.32 0.67
CA ASP A 280 23.48 18.07 1.70
C ASP A 280 23.73 16.56 1.88
N PHE A 281 22.67 15.77 1.98
CA PHE A 281 22.77 14.31 2.03
C PHE A 281 23.40 13.72 0.75
N MET A 282 23.03 14.21 -0.44
CA MET A 282 23.66 13.77 -1.69
C MET A 282 25.14 14.15 -1.76
N ARG A 283 25.57 15.22 -1.10
CA ARG A 283 26.97 15.66 -1.15
C ARG A 283 27.86 14.97 -0.11
N TYR A 284 27.37 14.83 1.10
CA TYR A 284 28.19 14.43 2.25
C TYR A 284 27.79 13.07 2.84
N GLY A 285 26.65 12.50 2.43
CA GLY A 285 26.12 11.28 3.02
C GLY A 285 25.67 11.50 4.47
N LEU A 286 25.90 10.49 5.33
CA LEU A 286 25.60 10.59 6.76
C LEU A 286 26.65 11.45 7.47
N GLY A 287 26.22 12.47 8.23
CA GLY A 287 27.10 13.39 8.93
C GLY A 287 27.24 14.77 8.29
N GLY A 288 26.32 15.14 7.41
CA GLY A 288 26.17 16.49 6.88
C GLY A 288 25.47 17.43 7.88
N GLU A 289 25.16 18.65 7.45
CA GLU A 289 24.38 19.60 8.25
C GLU A 289 22.87 19.36 8.16
N SER A 290 22.43 18.35 7.40
CA SER A 290 21.02 18.00 7.27
C SER A 290 20.40 17.66 8.63
N LYS A 291 19.31 18.35 8.99
CA LYS A 291 18.61 18.12 10.27
C LYS A 291 17.57 17.01 10.16
N ASP A 292 16.84 16.92 9.04
CA ASP A 292 15.71 16.02 8.93
C ASP A 292 16.02 14.69 8.23
N VAL A 293 17.01 14.65 7.34
CA VAL A 293 17.45 13.40 6.69
C VAL A 293 18.33 12.62 7.65
N ASP A 294 19.29 13.25 8.32
CA ASP A 294 20.18 12.58 9.27
C ASP A 294 19.43 12.04 10.49
N VAL A 295 18.48 12.77 11.07
CA VAL A 295 17.66 12.25 12.20
C VAL A 295 16.85 11.00 11.81
N ARG A 296 16.47 10.87 10.53
CA ARG A 296 15.74 9.69 10.03
C ARG A 296 16.68 8.54 9.70
N LEU A 297 17.80 8.83 9.06
CA LEU A 297 18.77 7.82 8.69
C LEU A 297 19.56 7.32 9.89
N ASN A 298 19.80 8.11 10.94
CA ASN A 298 20.45 7.68 12.18
C ASN A 298 19.67 6.60 12.94
N ARG A 299 18.41 6.35 12.60
CA ARG A 299 17.62 5.22 13.12
C ARG A 299 17.96 3.89 12.46
N ILE A 300 18.49 3.92 11.25
CA ILE A 300 18.79 2.72 10.44
C ILE A 300 20.05 1.98 10.94
N PRO A 301 21.19 2.66 11.26
CA PRO A 301 22.39 1.99 11.76
C PRO A 301 22.14 1.10 12.96
N LEU A 302 21.38 1.57 13.96
CA LEU A 302 21.04 0.77 15.13
C LEU A 302 20.30 -0.52 14.75
N GLN A 303 19.33 -0.44 13.85
CA GLN A 303 18.57 -1.62 13.41
C GLN A 303 19.45 -2.59 12.59
N ILE A 304 20.37 -2.07 11.78
CA ILE A 304 21.34 -2.89 11.04
C ILE A 304 22.30 -3.58 12.01
N GLU A 305 22.86 -2.85 12.98
CA GLU A 305 23.75 -3.41 14.00
C GLU A 305 23.05 -4.53 14.77
N ASN A 306 21.81 -4.30 15.21
CA ASN A 306 21.00 -5.29 15.89
C ASN A 306 20.77 -6.56 15.04
N PHE A 307 20.47 -6.39 13.75
CA PHE A 307 20.36 -7.50 12.82
C PHE A 307 21.69 -8.26 12.67
N LEU A 308 22.82 -7.55 12.55
CA LEU A 308 24.13 -8.18 12.40
C LEU A 308 24.54 -8.96 13.65
N ASN A 309 24.12 -8.51 14.83
CA ASN A 309 24.34 -9.22 16.10
C ASN A 309 23.51 -10.51 16.22
N SER A 310 22.34 -10.58 15.58
CA SER A 310 21.51 -11.78 15.56
C SER A 310 20.80 -11.98 14.21
N PRO A 311 21.48 -12.43 13.15
CA PRO A 311 20.92 -12.42 11.79
C PRO A 311 19.78 -13.42 11.58
N ILE A 312 19.78 -14.54 12.32
CA ILE A 312 18.82 -15.63 12.10
C ILE A 312 17.50 -15.33 12.81
N ILE A 313 17.57 -15.07 14.11
CA ILE A 313 16.39 -14.87 14.99
C ILE A 313 16.13 -13.38 15.29
N GLY A 314 17.04 -12.44 15.06
CA GLY A 314 16.86 -11.07 15.56
C GLY A 314 16.93 -11.02 17.09
N GLY A 315 16.44 -9.94 17.70
CA GLY A 315 16.35 -9.88 19.18
C GLY A 315 16.41 -8.51 19.83
N SER A 316 16.12 -7.43 19.09
CA SER A 316 16.19 -6.07 19.62
C SER A 316 14.87 -5.31 19.54
N GLU A 317 14.77 -4.25 20.34
CA GLU A 317 13.77 -3.20 20.13
C GLU A 317 13.92 -2.57 18.74
N THR A 318 12.80 -2.28 18.10
CA THR A 318 12.75 -1.63 16.80
C THR A 318 12.23 -0.22 16.91
N THR A 319 12.51 0.58 15.89
CA THR A 319 11.98 1.95 15.84
C THR A 319 10.54 1.99 15.33
N GLY A 320 10.03 0.90 14.74
CA GLY A 320 8.68 0.82 14.16
C GLY A 320 8.45 1.78 12.99
N HIS A 321 9.53 2.23 12.34
CA HIS A 321 9.52 3.29 11.34
C HIS A 321 9.95 2.83 9.94
N VAL A 322 10.66 1.72 9.79
CA VAL A 322 11.22 1.20 8.53
C VAL A 322 10.96 -0.30 8.43
N PHE A 323 9.84 -0.68 7.82
CA PHE A 323 9.28 -2.04 7.94
C PHE A 323 10.28 -3.19 7.71
N TRP A 324 11.01 -3.17 6.59
CA TRP A 324 11.89 -4.29 6.25
C TRP A 324 13.09 -4.39 7.20
N ILE A 325 13.66 -3.24 7.55
CA ILE A 325 14.85 -3.17 8.41
C ILE A 325 14.45 -3.47 9.85
N ASP A 326 13.33 -2.93 10.33
CA ASP A 326 12.78 -3.26 11.65
C ASP A 326 12.41 -4.76 11.71
N THR A 327 11.84 -5.35 10.67
CA THR A 327 11.55 -6.80 10.63
C THR A 327 12.83 -7.63 10.75
N LEU A 328 13.88 -7.25 10.03
CA LEU A 328 15.19 -7.91 10.12
C LEU A 328 15.83 -7.76 11.51
N ALA A 329 15.79 -6.56 12.08
CA ALA A 329 16.34 -6.32 13.42
C ALA A 329 15.58 -7.08 14.51
N ARG A 330 14.24 -7.06 14.45
CA ARG A 330 13.39 -7.73 15.45
C ARG A 330 13.42 -9.24 15.33
N PHE A 331 13.38 -9.76 14.10
CA PHE A 331 13.06 -11.17 13.84
C PHE A 331 14.06 -11.92 12.95
N GLY A 332 15.14 -11.26 12.54
CA GLY A 332 16.14 -11.82 11.64
C GLY A 332 15.56 -12.30 10.31
N PHE A 333 16.28 -13.22 9.67
CA PHE A 333 15.81 -13.90 8.48
C PHE A 333 14.59 -14.77 8.73
N LEU A 334 14.41 -15.32 9.93
CA LEU A 334 13.25 -16.15 10.24
C LEU A 334 11.94 -15.37 10.17
N GLY A 335 11.90 -14.12 10.64
CA GLY A 335 10.71 -13.28 10.52
C GLY A 335 10.48 -12.72 9.12
N LEU A 336 11.55 -12.53 8.34
CA LEU A 336 11.45 -12.06 6.95
C LEU A 336 11.03 -13.17 5.98
N LEU A 337 11.41 -14.42 6.24
CA LEU A 337 11.15 -15.56 5.35
C LEU A 337 9.66 -15.73 4.99
N PRO A 338 8.70 -15.70 5.93
CA PRO A 338 7.28 -15.74 5.60
C PRO A 338 6.83 -14.63 4.64
N TRP A 339 7.36 -13.41 4.78
CA TRP A 339 7.07 -12.30 3.86
C TRP A 339 7.60 -12.56 2.45
N ILE A 340 8.83 -13.08 2.34
CA ILE A 340 9.41 -13.44 1.04
C ILE A 340 8.57 -14.51 0.37
N LEU A 341 8.17 -15.56 1.09
CA LEU A 341 7.34 -16.64 0.55
C LEU A 341 5.99 -16.12 0.08
N LEU A 342 5.33 -15.30 0.89
CA LEU A 342 4.00 -14.77 0.61
C LEU A 342 4.01 -13.78 -0.57
N LEU A 343 4.96 -12.83 -0.60
CA LEU A 343 5.08 -11.87 -1.70
C LEU A 343 5.55 -12.53 -3.00
N SER A 344 6.54 -13.42 -2.96
CA SER A 344 7.06 -14.08 -4.17
C SER A 344 5.98 -14.94 -4.85
N ASP A 345 5.22 -15.69 -4.05
CA ASP A 345 4.12 -16.51 -4.52
C ASP A 345 2.95 -15.68 -5.06
N GLN A 346 2.62 -14.58 -4.38
CA GLN A 346 1.61 -13.64 -4.88
C GLN A 346 2.04 -13.00 -6.21
N ILE A 347 3.26 -12.46 -6.29
CA ILE A 347 3.80 -11.84 -7.51
C ILE A 347 3.80 -12.85 -8.65
N LYS A 348 4.31 -14.06 -8.42
CA LYS A 348 4.36 -15.13 -9.42
C LYS A 348 2.97 -15.47 -9.96
N ARG A 349 1.99 -15.69 -9.08
CA ARG A 349 0.61 -15.98 -9.49
C ARG A 349 -0.03 -14.84 -10.25
N ASN A 350 0.15 -13.61 -9.78
CA ASN A 350 -0.46 -12.44 -10.41
C ASN A 350 0.11 -12.26 -11.81
N LEU A 351 1.43 -12.34 -11.98
CA LEU A 351 2.07 -12.24 -13.29
C LEU A 351 1.60 -13.34 -14.26
N GLN A 352 1.30 -14.55 -13.78
CA GLN A 352 0.75 -15.61 -14.61
C GLN A 352 -0.67 -15.31 -15.13
N ASN A 353 -1.47 -14.56 -14.37
CA ASN A 353 -2.86 -14.24 -14.72
C ASN A 353 -3.02 -12.85 -15.38
N ILE A 354 -2.06 -11.94 -15.23
CA ILE A 354 -2.06 -10.61 -15.83
C ILE A 354 -1.52 -10.67 -17.27
N TYR A 355 -2.20 -9.97 -18.19
CA TYR A 355 -1.76 -9.81 -19.57
C TYR A 355 -0.33 -9.27 -19.66
N TYR A 356 0.45 -9.78 -20.60
CA TYR A 356 1.89 -9.48 -20.70
C TYR A 356 2.19 -7.97 -20.77
N SER A 357 1.39 -7.21 -21.53
CA SER A 357 1.50 -5.75 -21.68
C SER A 357 1.30 -4.98 -20.38
N ASP A 358 0.67 -5.60 -19.39
CA ASP A 358 0.17 -4.94 -18.18
C ASP A 358 1.00 -5.30 -16.95
N ARG A 359 1.81 -6.36 -17.06
CA ARG A 359 2.72 -6.83 -16.00
C ARG A 359 3.64 -5.75 -15.49
N ILE A 360 4.13 -4.87 -16.37
CA ILE A 360 5.06 -3.81 -15.99
C ILE A 360 4.44 -2.81 -15.01
N TYR A 361 3.16 -2.48 -15.17
CA TYR A 361 2.46 -1.55 -14.28
C TYR A 361 2.22 -2.16 -12.90
N TYR A 362 1.87 -3.46 -12.86
CA TYR A 362 1.80 -4.22 -11.62
C TYR A 362 3.17 -4.28 -10.91
N ILE A 363 4.25 -4.56 -11.66
CA ILE A 363 5.62 -4.60 -11.12
C ILE A 363 6.01 -3.23 -10.55
N LEU A 364 5.72 -2.12 -11.23
CA LEU A 364 5.99 -0.77 -10.71
C LEU A 364 5.27 -0.51 -9.38
N SER A 365 4.00 -0.91 -9.27
CA SER A 365 3.26 -0.81 -8.00
C SER A 365 3.89 -1.65 -6.88
N ILE A 366 4.32 -2.88 -7.18
CA ILE A 366 5.00 -3.74 -6.18
C ILE A 366 6.38 -3.21 -5.80
N LEU A 367 7.15 -2.70 -6.76
CA LEU A 367 8.42 -2.03 -6.49
C LEU A 367 8.22 -0.84 -5.57
N MET A 368 7.12 -0.07 -5.74
CA MET A 368 6.78 1.00 -4.81
C MET A 368 6.61 0.51 -3.38
N VAL A 369 5.86 -0.58 -3.18
CA VAL A 369 5.61 -1.17 -1.87
C VAL A 369 6.94 -1.59 -1.24
N ILE A 370 7.78 -2.31 -1.98
CA ILE A 370 9.08 -2.78 -1.49
C ILE A 370 9.97 -1.59 -1.11
N SER A 371 10.15 -0.61 -2.00
CA SER A 371 10.99 0.56 -1.77
C SER A 371 10.51 1.41 -0.61
N VAL A 372 9.20 1.62 -0.48
CA VAL A 372 8.64 2.38 0.64
C VAL A 372 8.88 1.66 1.97
N GLY A 373 8.89 0.33 2.02
CA GLY A 373 9.17 -0.41 3.25
C GLY A 373 10.58 -0.29 3.80
N PHE A 374 11.54 0.17 3.00
CA PHE A 374 12.87 0.51 3.48
C PHE A 374 12.94 1.91 4.11
N ILE A 375 11.93 2.76 3.87
CA ILE A 375 11.91 4.17 4.27
C ILE A 375 10.83 4.43 5.33
N ARG A 376 9.77 3.64 5.30
CA ARG A 376 8.57 3.78 6.13
C ARG A 376 8.06 2.43 6.59
N ASN A 377 7.24 2.47 7.64
CA ASN A 377 6.48 1.31 8.06
C ASN A 377 5.44 0.96 6.96
N LEU A 378 5.21 -0.33 6.77
CA LEU A 378 4.24 -0.89 5.84
C LEU A 378 3.19 -1.65 6.62
N PHE A 379 2.07 -1.90 5.94
CA PHE A 379 0.97 -2.75 6.40
C PHE A 379 0.12 -2.08 7.51
N GLY A 380 -0.95 -1.43 7.03
CA GLY A 380 -2.19 -1.21 7.77
C GLY A 380 -3.35 -1.92 7.05
N ALA A 381 -4.56 -1.84 7.59
CA ALA A 381 -5.72 -2.55 7.04
C ALA A 381 -5.96 -2.20 5.56
N GLY A 382 -5.98 -0.91 5.23
CA GLY A 382 -6.15 -0.39 3.89
C GLY A 382 -4.97 -0.73 2.99
N MET A 383 -3.74 -0.42 3.42
CA MET A 383 -2.53 -0.65 2.62
C MET A 383 -2.39 -2.13 2.24
N THR A 384 -2.64 -3.04 3.17
CA THR A 384 -2.60 -4.49 2.94
C THR A 384 -3.65 -4.91 1.91
N MET A 385 -4.88 -4.39 2.03
CA MET A 385 -5.93 -4.63 1.05
C MET A 385 -5.55 -4.11 -0.34
N PHE A 386 -4.85 -2.97 -0.42
CA PHE A 386 -4.34 -2.46 -1.70
C PHE A 386 -3.33 -3.40 -2.33
N VAL A 387 -2.30 -3.80 -1.59
CA VAL A 387 -1.19 -4.65 -2.07
C VAL A 387 -1.66 -6.04 -2.48
N PHE A 388 -2.51 -6.66 -1.66
CA PHE A 388 -2.87 -8.06 -1.85
C PHE A 388 -4.13 -8.29 -2.68
N PHE A 389 -5.02 -7.30 -2.77
CA PHE A 389 -6.28 -7.43 -3.48
C PHE A 389 -6.46 -6.37 -4.58
N VAL A 390 -6.48 -5.07 -4.24
CA VAL A 390 -6.90 -4.01 -5.19
C VAL A 390 -5.94 -3.87 -6.37
N ILE A 391 -4.63 -3.77 -6.12
CA ILE A 391 -3.60 -3.57 -7.15
C ILE A 391 -3.56 -4.77 -8.12
N PRO A 392 -3.46 -6.04 -7.66
CA PRO A 392 -3.58 -7.19 -8.53
C PRO A 392 -4.89 -7.20 -9.32
N SER A 393 -6.01 -6.88 -8.68
CA SER A 393 -7.33 -6.92 -9.32
C SER A 393 -7.48 -5.85 -10.40
N LEU A 394 -7.02 -4.63 -10.14
CA LEU A 394 -6.98 -3.55 -11.13
C LEU A 394 -6.14 -3.94 -12.34
N ALA A 395 -4.99 -4.59 -12.13
CA ALA A 395 -4.15 -5.07 -13.21
C ALA A 395 -4.82 -6.21 -14.01
N LEU A 396 -5.55 -7.11 -13.35
CA LEU A 396 -6.26 -8.22 -13.99
C LEU A 396 -7.43 -7.75 -14.86
N VAL A 397 -8.25 -6.82 -14.36
CA VAL A 397 -9.47 -6.36 -15.04
C VAL A 397 -9.26 -5.06 -15.83
N ARG A 398 -8.01 -4.64 -16.03
CA ARG A 398 -7.63 -3.33 -16.58
C ARG A 398 -8.35 -3.00 -17.88
N GLU A 399 -8.33 -3.91 -18.84
CA GLU A 399 -8.98 -3.70 -20.14
C GLU A 399 -10.51 -3.72 -20.08
N GLU A 400 -11.08 -4.47 -19.15
CA GLU A 400 -12.53 -4.60 -18.98
C GLU A 400 -13.13 -3.53 -18.06
N LEU A 401 -12.29 -2.76 -17.35
CA LEU A 401 -12.72 -1.86 -16.28
C LEU A 401 -13.72 -0.79 -16.74
N PHE A 402 -13.64 -0.37 -18.00
CA PHE A 402 -14.57 0.61 -18.57
C PHE A 402 -15.18 0.18 -19.91
N LYS A 403 -15.02 -1.09 -20.31
CA LYS A 403 -15.81 -1.65 -21.41
C LYS A 403 -17.27 -1.74 -20.93
N THR A 404 -18.18 -1.10 -21.66
CA THR A 404 -19.62 -1.33 -21.48
C THR A 404 -19.92 -2.74 -21.98
N SER A 405 -20.56 -3.57 -21.16
CA SER A 405 -21.04 -4.89 -21.57
C SER A 405 -22.17 -4.71 -22.60
N LYS A 406 -21.76 -4.53 -23.86
CA LYS A 406 -22.57 -4.79 -25.04
C LYS A 406 -21.79 -5.81 -25.84
N GLU A 407 -21.88 -7.06 -25.38
CA GLU A 407 -21.72 -8.30 -26.13
C GLU A 407 -22.36 -9.41 -25.29
#